data_AF-A0A1L8ZBC7-F1
#
_entry.id   AF-A0A1L8ZBC7-F1
#
_cell.length_a   1.000
_cell.length_b   1.000
_cell.length_c   1.000
_cell.angle_alpha   90.00
_cell.angle_beta   90.00
_cell.angle_gamma   90.00
#
_symmetry.space_group_name_H-M   'P 1'
#
loop_
_entity.id
_entity.type
_entity.pdbx_description
1 polymer ?
#
loop_
_entity_poly.entity_id
_entity_poly.type
_entity_poly.pdbx_seq_one_letter_code
_entity_poly.pdbx_strand_id
1 'polypeptide(L)'
;AELDDSYASIRESLVHVAANLDLLIKSTIIDSNDLNENRLKEFDGIIVPGGFGGKGYEGKIMAIKYARENNIPFLGICLGLQLAVIEFARNVCGIFDADTEENLAKDKPLKSPVIHLLPEQKEIKDKGATMRLGGYPVILKKNTIAFKLYGQDRIIERFRHRYEVNND
;
A
#
# COMPACT_ATOMS: atom_id res chain seq x y z
N ALA A 1 -3.27 -20.10 12.57
CA ALA A 1 -2.00 -19.76 11.93
C ALA A 1 -1.62 -18.39 12.48
N GLU A 2 -0.55 -18.31 13.27
CA GLU A 2 -0.11 -17.06 13.87
C GLU A 2 0.17 -16.03 12.77
N LEU A 3 -0.26 -14.78 13.01
CA LEU A 3 -0.01 -13.63 12.13
C LEU A 3 1.49 -13.38 11.89
N ASP A 4 2.36 -13.97 12.71
CA ASP A 4 3.80 -13.75 12.72
C ASP A 4 4.48 -14.07 11.38
N ASP A 5 4.05 -15.12 10.69
CA ASP A 5 4.71 -15.56 9.46
C ASP A 5 4.22 -14.78 8.22
N SER A 6 3.05 -14.14 8.30
CA SER A 6 2.43 -13.43 7.17
C SER A 6 3.22 -12.19 6.74
N TYR A 7 4.02 -11.62 7.63
CA TYR A 7 4.82 -10.43 7.40
C TYR A 7 6.30 -10.61 7.78
N ALA A 8 6.78 -11.86 7.81
CA ALA A 8 8.16 -12.18 8.19
C ALA A 8 9.19 -11.36 7.40
N SER A 9 9.04 -11.25 6.07
CA SER A 9 9.96 -10.48 5.23
C SER A 9 10.02 -8.99 5.58
N ILE A 10 8.91 -8.39 6.02
CA ILE A 10 8.88 -7.00 6.47
C ILE A 10 9.61 -6.87 7.81
N ARG A 11 9.37 -7.79 8.75
CA ARG A 11 10.06 -7.80 10.05
C ARG A 11 11.57 -7.97 9.88
N GLU A 12 12.01 -8.93 9.07
CA GLU A 12 13.43 -9.14 8.79
C GLU A 12 14.07 -7.93 8.12
N SER A 13 13.34 -7.24 7.24
CA SER A 13 13.82 -5.99 6.63
C SER A 13 14.08 -4.91 7.70
N LEU A 14 13.21 -4.79 8.72
CA LEU A 14 13.43 -3.88 9.84
C LEU A 14 14.65 -4.29 10.68
N VAL A 15 14.87 -5.60 10.89
CA VAL A 15 16.07 -6.10 11.60
C VAL A 15 17.34 -5.72 10.85
N HIS A 16 17.37 -5.87 9.52
CA HIS A 16 18.51 -5.47 8.70
C HIS A 16 18.79 -3.96 8.80
N VAL A 17 17.74 -3.13 8.77
CA VAL A 17 17.87 -1.67 8.90
C VAL A 17 18.39 -1.30 10.29
N ALA A 18 17.83 -1.91 11.35
CA ALA A 18 18.24 -1.71 12.73
C ALA A 18 19.74 -2.02 12.92
N ALA A 19 20.20 -3.17 12.41
CA ALA A 19 21.60 -3.57 12.49
C ALA A 19 22.53 -2.65 11.69
N ASN A 20 22.12 -2.23 10.50
CA ASN A 20 22.94 -1.38 9.63
C ASN A 20 23.07 0.07 10.15
N LEU A 21 22.05 0.56 10.86
CA LEU A 21 22.04 1.93 11.40
C LEU A 21 22.46 1.99 12.87
N ASP A 22 22.74 0.86 13.51
CA ASP A 22 22.99 0.72 14.95
C ASP A 22 21.85 1.34 15.79
N LEU A 23 20.61 0.99 15.44
CA LEU A 23 19.39 1.47 16.08
C LEU A 23 18.54 0.32 16.60
N LEU A 24 17.72 0.61 17.62
CA LEU A 24 16.66 -0.30 18.08
C LEU A 24 15.32 0.08 17.45
N ILE A 25 14.77 -0.78 16.61
CA ILE A 25 13.42 -0.63 16.06
C ILE A 25 12.45 -1.46 16.88
N LYS A 26 11.45 -0.81 17.50
CA LYS A 26 10.33 -1.47 18.18
C LYS A 26 9.11 -1.45 17.27
N SER A 27 8.73 -2.61 16.73
CA SER A 27 7.56 -2.75 15.86
C SER A 27 6.40 -3.40 16.59
N THR A 28 5.19 -2.84 16.44
CA THR A 28 3.95 -3.41 16.97
C THR A 28 3.00 -3.71 15.81
N ILE A 29 2.46 -4.93 15.76
CA ILE A 29 1.39 -5.28 14.81
C ILE A 29 0.06 -4.80 15.40
N ILE A 30 -0.70 -4.03 14.62
CA ILE A 30 -2.02 -3.55 15.01
C ILE A 30 -3.07 -4.10 14.06
N ASP A 31 -4.11 -4.72 14.61
CA ASP A 31 -5.29 -5.10 13.83
C ASP A 31 -6.07 -3.85 13.41
N SER A 32 -6.25 -3.68 12.10
CA SER A 32 -6.98 -2.58 11.48
C SER A 32 -8.50 -2.61 11.71
N ASN A 33 -9.11 -3.72 12.13
CA ASN A 33 -10.57 -3.78 12.34
C ASN A 33 -11.02 -2.92 13.53
N ASP A 34 -10.20 -2.87 14.58
CA ASP A 34 -10.49 -2.13 15.83
C ASP A 34 -9.49 -0.99 16.06
N LEU A 35 -8.87 -0.50 14.98
CA LEU A 35 -7.89 0.57 15.06
C LEU A 35 -8.59 1.91 15.32
N ASN A 36 -8.07 2.66 16.28
CA ASN A 36 -8.45 4.05 16.55
C ASN A 36 -7.20 4.94 16.50
N GLU A 37 -7.38 6.23 16.21
CA GLU A 37 -6.28 7.18 16.08
C GLU A 37 -5.45 7.34 17.36
N ASN A 38 -6.06 7.16 18.54
CA ASN A 38 -5.35 7.31 19.82
C ASN A 38 -4.22 6.26 19.97
N ARG A 39 -4.40 5.07 19.39
CA ARG A 39 -3.37 4.04 19.37
C ARG A 39 -2.18 4.42 18.48
N LEU A 40 -2.34 5.34 17.53
CA LEU A 40 -1.26 5.72 16.61
C LEU A 40 -0.31 6.79 17.18
N LYS A 41 -0.72 7.46 18.27
CA LYS A 41 0.02 8.58 18.88
C LYS A 41 1.40 8.22 19.44
N GLU A 42 1.63 6.94 19.74
CA GLU A 42 2.89 6.46 20.32
C GLU A 42 3.91 6.01 19.26
N PHE A 43 3.58 6.08 17.96
CA PHE A 43 4.41 5.55 16.89
C PHE A 43 5.06 6.65 16.05
N ASP A 44 6.36 6.52 15.82
CA ASP A 44 7.15 7.45 15.01
C ASP A 44 7.12 7.13 13.50
N GLY A 45 6.44 6.04 13.11
CA GLY A 45 6.34 5.61 11.72
C GLY A 45 5.25 4.56 11.51
N ILE A 46 4.60 4.60 10.35
CA ILE A 46 3.48 3.71 10.03
C ILE A 46 3.77 2.96 8.72
N ILE A 47 3.63 1.63 8.77
CA ILE A 47 3.71 0.76 7.58
C ILE A 47 2.34 0.11 7.37
N VAL A 48 1.76 0.30 6.18
CA VAL A 48 0.59 -0.46 5.76
C VAL A 48 1.06 -1.51 4.73
N PRO A 49 1.08 -2.80 5.11
CA PRO A 49 1.61 -3.85 4.25
C PRO A 49 0.63 -4.24 3.13
N GLY A 50 1.06 -5.18 2.30
CA GLY A 50 0.18 -5.83 1.33
C GLY A 50 -0.95 -6.62 2.00
N GLY A 51 -2.01 -6.87 1.24
CA GLY A 51 -3.17 -7.65 1.69
C GLY A 51 -4.14 -7.85 0.54
N PHE A 52 -5.24 -8.55 0.81
CA PHE A 52 -6.31 -8.80 -0.16
C PHE A 52 -7.68 -8.64 0.50
N GLY A 53 -8.66 -8.14 -0.26
CA GLY A 53 -10.04 -7.99 0.18
C GLY A 53 -10.29 -6.83 1.17
N GLY A 54 -11.57 -6.62 1.50
CA GLY A 54 -12.03 -5.44 2.25
C GLY A 54 -11.92 -5.49 3.77
N LYS A 55 -11.30 -6.52 4.37
CA LYS A 55 -11.20 -6.60 5.84
C LYS A 55 -10.24 -5.55 6.38
N GLY A 56 -10.70 -4.76 7.37
CA GLY A 56 -9.92 -3.68 7.98
C GLY A 56 -9.59 -2.52 7.02
N TYR A 57 -10.32 -2.40 5.91
CA TYR A 57 -10.06 -1.44 4.84
C TYR A 57 -10.09 0.01 5.33
N GLU A 58 -11.18 0.41 5.99
CA GLU A 58 -11.35 1.78 6.51
C GLU A 58 -10.39 2.10 7.66
N GLY A 59 -10.06 1.11 8.50
CA GLY A 59 -9.04 1.30 9.54
C GLY A 59 -7.65 1.61 8.98
N LYS A 60 -7.27 0.95 7.87
CA LYS A 60 -6.01 1.26 7.16
C LYS A 60 -6.05 2.65 6.52
N ILE A 61 -7.16 3.04 5.88
CA ILE A 61 -7.34 4.40 5.33
C ILE A 61 -7.20 5.45 6.45
N MET A 62 -7.80 5.21 7.62
CA MET A 62 -7.66 6.09 8.76
C MET A 62 -6.21 6.20 9.23
N ALA A 63 -5.46 5.10 9.29
CA ALA A 63 -4.04 5.13 9.65
C ALA A 63 -3.20 5.95 8.67
N ILE A 64 -3.50 5.85 7.37
CA ILE A 64 -2.82 6.61 6.32
C ILE A 64 -3.14 8.10 6.45
N LYS A 65 -4.41 8.44 6.65
CA LYS A 65 -4.86 9.81 6.89
C LYS A 65 -4.15 10.40 8.11
N TYR A 66 -4.13 9.65 9.22
CA TYR A 66 -3.44 10.05 10.44
C TYR A 66 -1.96 10.34 10.18
N ALA A 67 -1.27 9.45 9.45
CA ALA A 67 0.14 9.65 9.11
C ALA A 67 0.36 10.93 8.29
N ARG A 68 -0.47 11.15 7.26
CA ARG A 68 -0.42 12.34 6.39
C ARG A 68 -0.68 13.63 7.16
N GLU A 69 -1.71 13.66 8.00
CA GLU A 69 -2.15 14.87 8.71
C GLU A 69 -1.22 15.25 9.87
N ASN A 70 -0.52 14.26 10.45
CA ASN A 70 0.40 14.48 11.56
C ASN A 70 1.88 14.44 11.14
N ASN A 71 2.16 14.41 9.83
CA ASN A 71 3.51 14.37 9.26
C ASN A 71 4.37 13.21 9.82
N ILE A 72 3.75 12.05 10.01
CA ILE A 72 4.41 10.82 10.46
C ILE A 72 4.94 10.07 9.22
N PRO A 73 6.22 9.65 9.21
CA PRO A 73 6.78 8.81 8.15
C PRO A 73 5.89 7.60 7.84
N PHE A 74 5.56 7.44 6.55
CA PHE A 74 4.64 6.42 6.08
C PHE A 74 5.26 5.58 4.96
N LEU A 75 5.05 4.25 5.00
CA LEU A 75 5.38 3.33 3.92
C LEU A 75 4.17 2.46 3.57
N GLY A 76 3.59 2.67 2.39
CA GLY A 76 2.53 1.85 1.82
C GLY A 76 3.09 0.81 0.86
N ILE A 77 2.86 -0.48 1.14
CA ILE A 77 3.37 -1.59 0.31
C ILE A 77 2.19 -2.30 -0.35
N CYS A 78 2.22 -2.45 -1.68
CA CYS A 78 1.18 -3.15 -2.45
C CYS A 78 -0.20 -2.55 -2.17
N LEU A 79 -1.08 -3.25 -1.43
CA LEU A 79 -2.37 -2.72 -0.98
C LEU A 79 -2.20 -1.39 -0.22
N GLY A 80 -1.17 -1.22 0.61
CA GLY A 80 -0.92 0.03 1.32
C GLY A 80 -0.72 1.23 0.40
N LEU A 81 -0.09 1.04 -0.77
CA LEU A 81 0.03 2.10 -1.78
C LEU A 81 -1.34 2.43 -2.39
N GLN A 82 -2.12 1.41 -2.74
CA GLN A 82 -3.46 1.58 -3.31
C GLN A 82 -4.37 2.36 -2.36
N LEU A 83 -4.37 2.01 -1.08
CA LEU A 83 -5.14 2.72 -0.05
C LEU A 83 -4.66 4.16 0.16
N ALA A 84 -3.37 4.43 -0.02
CA ALA A 84 -2.85 5.80 0.09
C ALA A 84 -3.32 6.69 -1.06
N VAL A 85 -3.39 6.15 -2.28
CA VAL A 85 -4.00 6.87 -3.41
C VAL A 85 -5.47 7.16 -3.14
N ILE A 86 -6.20 6.19 -2.60
CA ILE A 86 -7.63 6.34 -2.27
C ILE A 86 -7.83 7.36 -1.14
N GLU A 87 -7.04 7.30 -0.07
CA GLU A 87 -7.09 8.29 1.02
C GLU A 87 -6.83 9.70 0.49
N PHE A 88 -5.80 9.87 -0.34
CA PHE A 88 -5.44 11.17 -0.89
C PHE A 88 -6.53 11.71 -1.84
N ALA A 89 -7.08 10.85 -2.70
CA ALA A 89 -8.17 11.22 -3.60
C ALA A 89 -9.42 11.69 -2.81
N ARG A 90 -9.81 10.96 -1.77
CA ARG A 90 -10.96 11.29 -0.92
C ARG A 90 -10.76 12.56 -0.11
N ASN A 91 -9.62 12.70 0.56
CA ASN A 91 -9.43 13.71 1.61
C ASN A 91 -8.71 14.97 1.13
N VAL A 92 -7.93 14.90 0.05
CA VAL A 92 -7.15 16.04 -0.47
C VAL A 92 -7.67 16.52 -1.82
N CYS A 93 -7.96 15.60 -2.74
CA CYS A 93 -8.45 15.96 -4.08
C CYS A 93 -9.97 16.22 -4.15
N GLY A 94 -10.73 15.89 -3.08
CA GLY A 94 -12.18 16.07 -3.03
C GLY A 94 -13.00 15.05 -3.84
N ILE A 95 -12.39 13.93 -4.23
CA ILE A 95 -13.06 12.82 -4.93
C ILE A 95 -13.61 11.86 -3.87
N PHE A 96 -14.70 12.27 -3.21
CA PHE A 96 -15.22 11.59 -2.03
C PHE A 96 -15.64 10.13 -2.25
N ASP A 97 -15.98 9.76 -3.48
CA ASP A 97 -16.36 8.41 -3.89
C ASP A 97 -15.21 7.63 -4.55
N ALA A 98 -13.97 8.11 -4.46
CA ALA A 98 -12.80 7.40 -4.95
C ALA A 98 -12.66 6.04 -4.26
N ASP A 99 -12.50 4.96 -5.01
CA ASP A 99 -12.28 3.62 -4.45
C ASP A 99 -11.54 2.72 -5.44
N THR A 100 -11.39 1.45 -5.07
CA THR A 100 -10.83 0.38 -5.89
C THR A 100 -11.91 -0.48 -6.53
N GLU A 101 -11.64 -0.96 -7.76
CA GLU A 101 -12.47 -1.97 -8.41
C GLU A 101 -12.50 -3.31 -7.62
N GLU A 102 -11.54 -3.56 -6.74
CA GLU A 102 -11.54 -4.76 -5.88
C GLU A 102 -12.76 -4.83 -4.95
N ASN A 103 -13.28 -3.68 -4.52
CA ASN A 103 -14.38 -3.56 -3.58
C ASN A 103 -15.76 -3.41 -4.27
N LEU A 104 -15.84 -3.59 -5.59
CA LEU A 104 -17.11 -3.44 -6.31
C LEU A 104 -18.15 -4.45 -5.82
N ALA A 105 -19.23 -3.94 -5.24
CA ALA A 105 -20.49 -4.67 -5.17
C ALA A 105 -21.00 -4.84 -6.61
N LYS A 106 -21.37 -6.06 -6.99
CA LYS A 106 -21.84 -6.41 -8.36
C LYS A 106 -23.00 -5.54 -8.86
N ASP A 107 -23.68 -4.85 -7.96
CA ASP A 107 -24.94 -4.17 -8.21
C ASP A 107 -24.81 -2.63 -8.21
N LYS A 108 -23.61 -2.08 -7.97
CA LYS A 108 -23.35 -0.64 -8.03
C LYS A 108 -22.00 -0.33 -8.70
N PRO A 109 -21.99 0.30 -9.88
CA PRO A 109 -20.76 0.74 -10.50
C PRO A 109 -20.11 1.86 -9.68
N LEU A 110 -18.80 1.77 -9.48
CA LEU A 110 -17.99 2.83 -8.88
C LEU A 110 -17.82 3.96 -9.90
N LYS A 111 -18.14 5.19 -9.51
CA LYS A 111 -18.04 6.36 -10.39
C LYS A 111 -16.61 6.84 -10.58
N SER A 112 -15.78 6.66 -9.53
CA SER A 112 -14.40 7.16 -9.47
C SER A 112 -13.41 6.03 -9.10
N PRO A 113 -13.17 5.05 -9.99
CA PRO A 113 -12.17 4.01 -9.75
C PRO A 113 -10.76 4.57 -9.88
N VAL A 114 -10.16 4.98 -8.77
CA VAL A 114 -8.76 5.47 -8.74
C VAL A 114 -7.76 4.32 -8.71
N ILE A 115 -8.21 3.13 -8.32
CA ILE A 115 -7.47 1.88 -8.43
C ILE A 115 -8.32 0.91 -9.27
N HIS A 116 -7.77 0.40 -10.37
CA HIS A 116 -8.48 -0.47 -11.30
C HIS A 116 -7.69 -1.74 -11.65
N LEU A 117 -8.36 -2.72 -12.24
CA LEU A 117 -7.67 -3.89 -12.79
C LEU A 117 -6.74 -3.43 -13.92
N LEU A 118 -5.54 -4.01 -13.98
CA LEU A 118 -4.57 -3.76 -15.06
C LEU A 118 -5.27 -3.85 -16.44
N PRO A 119 -5.06 -2.87 -17.34
CA PRO A 119 -5.68 -2.87 -18.67
C PRO A 119 -5.44 -4.18 -19.44
N GLU A 120 -4.24 -4.74 -19.35
CA GLU A 120 -3.86 -6.00 -20.02
C GLU A 120 -4.64 -7.22 -19.48
N GLN A 121 -5.30 -7.06 -18.34
CA GLN A 121 -6.06 -8.11 -17.66
C GLN A 121 -7.57 -7.98 -17.86
N LYS A 122 -8.05 -6.84 -18.39
CA LYS A 122 -9.49 -6.64 -18.67
C LYS A 122 -10.00 -7.57 -19.78
N GLU A 123 -9.13 -8.03 -20.69
CA GLU A 123 -9.49 -8.95 -21.78
C GLU A 123 -9.29 -10.45 -21.45
N ILE A 124 -8.65 -10.77 -20.32
CA ILE A 124 -8.33 -12.15 -19.93
C ILE A 124 -9.53 -12.75 -19.18
N LYS A 125 -10.24 -13.67 -19.86
CA LYS A 125 -11.46 -14.34 -19.33
C LYS A 125 -11.19 -15.37 -18.23
N ASP A 126 -9.97 -15.90 -18.16
CA ASP A 126 -9.61 -16.93 -17.18
C ASP A 126 -9.17 -16.31 -15.85
N LYS A 127 -10.01 -16.50 -14.82
CA LYS A 127 -9.75 -16.08 -13.43
C LYS A 127 -8.56 -16.85 -12.87
N GLY A 128 -7.36 -16.36 -13.13
CA GLY A 128 -6.10 -16.96 -12.65
C GLY A 128 -4.85 -16.35 -13.29
N ALA A 129 -4.94 -15.90 -14.54
CA ALA A 129 -3.82 -15.34 -15.30
C ALA A 129 -3.66 -13.80 -15.17
N THR A 130 -4.41 -13.17 -14.26
CA THR A 130 -4.49 -11.71 -14.10
C THR A 130 -3.60 -11.19 -12.97
N MET A 131 -2.37 -11.68 -12.81
CA MET A 131 -1.46 -11.17 -11.77
C MET A 131 -0.13 -10.74 -12.36
N ARG A 132 0.30 -9.51 -12.07
CA ARG A 132 1.69 -9.10 -12.28
C ARG A 132 2.54 -9.82 -11.24
N LEU A 133 3.41 -10.71 -11.70
CA LEU A 133 4.22 -11.58 -10.85
C LEU A 133 5.67 -11.62 -11.32
N GLY A 134 6.62 -11.41 -10.41
CA GLY A 134 8.06 -11.52 -10.68
C GLY A 134 8.79 -10.19 -10.77
N GLY A 135 10.01 -10.21 -11.29
CA GLY A 135 10.86 -9.02 -11.41
C GLY A 135 10.46 -8.17 -12.61
N TYR A 136 10.16 -6.89 -12.39
CA TYR A 136 9.87 -5.93 -13.45
C TYR A 136 10.80 -4.73 -13.36
N PRO A 137 11.18 -4.13 -14.52
CA PRO A 137 11.94 -2.89 -14.52
C PRO A 137 11.07 -1.74 -14.00
N VAL A 138 11.63 -0.92 -13.12
CA VAL A 138 11.03 0.34 -12.67
C VAL A 138 11.97 1.48 -13.05
N ILE A 139 11.42 2.49 -13.72
CA ILE A 139 12.14 3.71 -14.07
C ILE A 139 11.84 4.78 -13.02
N LEU A 140 12.86 5.15 -12.24
CA LEU A 140 12.74 6.12 -11.17
C LEU A 140 12.86 7.54 -11.71
N LYS A 141 11.88 8.37 -11.39
CA LYS A 141 11.92 9.80 -11.71
C LYS A 141 13.04 10.48 -10.91
N LYS A 142 13.91 11.22 -11.61
CA LYS A 142 14.99 12.02 -10.99
C LYS A 142 14.42 12.99 -9.95
N ASN A 143 15.24 13.35 -8.98
CA ASN A 143 14.92 14.27 -7.87
C ASN A 143 13.81 13.79 -6.91
N THR A 144 13.44 12.50 -6.94
CA THR A 144 12.52 11.91 -5.96
C THR A 144 13.27 11.27 -4.78
N ILE A 145 12.58 11.01 -3.67
CA ILE A 145 13.14 10.22 -2.55
C ILE A 145 13.56 8.84 -3.05
N ALA A 146 12.72 8.17 -3.86
CA ALA A 146 13.05 6.86 -4.43
C ALA A 146 14.37 6.88 -5.22
N PHE A 147 14.56 7.85 -6.12
CA PHE A 147 15.81 7.98 -6.88
C PHE A 147 17.03 8.17 -5.97
N LYS A 148 16.91 8.99 -4.91
CA LYS A 148 17.99 9.20 -3.93
C LYS A 148 18.34 7.93 -3.16
N LEU A 149 17.34 7.11 -2.80
CA LEU A 149 17.56 5.87 -2.05
C LEU A 149 18.23 4.78 -2.91
N TYR A 150 17.81 4.63 -4.17
CA TYR A 150 18.38 3.59 -5.06
C TYR A 150 19.68 4.01 -5.75
N GLY A 151 19.96 5.31 -5.91
CA GLY A 151 21.18 5.81 -6.54
C GLY A 151 21.29 5.59 -8.06
N GLN A 152 20.23 5.07 -8.71
CA GLN A 152 20.17 4.80 -10.15
C GLN A 152 18.75 5.02 -10.68
N ASP A 153 18.60 5.26 -11.99
CA ASP A 153 17.30 5.55 -12.62
C ASP A 153 16.53 4.30 -13.06
N ARG A 154 17.20 3.14 -13.19
CA ARG A 154 16.57 1.87 -13.56
C ARG A 154 16.87 0.80 -12.52
N ILE A 155 15.83 0.23 -11.95
CA ILE A 155 15.90 -0.85 -10.96
C ILE A 155 15.03 -2.02 -11.38
N ILE A 156 15.14 -3.15 -10.67
CA ILE A 156 14.24 -4.29 -10.82
C ILE A 156 13.62 -4.56 -9.45
N GLU A 157 12.29 -4.57 -9.39
CA GLU A 157 11.53 -4.90 -8.19
C GLU A 157 10.60 -6.08 -8.42
N ARG A 158 10.28 -6.79 -7.34
CA ARG A 158 9.37 -7.95 -7.39
C ARG A 158 7.94 -7.52 -7.15
N PHE A 159 7.09 -7.79 -8.14
CA PHE A 159 5.66 -7.47 -8.08
C PHE A 159 4.83 -8.72 -7.81
N ARG A 160 3.73 -8.52 -7.07
CA ARG A 160 2.68 -9.52 -6.82
C ARG A 160 1.36 -8.81 -6.52
N HIS A 161 0.70 -8.31 -7.56
CA HIS A 161 -0.61 -7.64 -7.44
C HIS A 161 -1.40 -7.71 -8.76
N ARG A 162 -2.66 -7.28 -8.73
CA ARG A 162 -3.60 -7.32 -9.87
C ARG A 162 -4.17 -5.94 -10.23
N TYR A 163 -4.20 -5.05 -9.26
CA TYR A 163 -4.76 -3.70 -9.42
C TYR A 163 -3.64 -2.66 -9.49
N GLU A 164 -3.89 -1.59 -10.24
CA GLU A 164 -2.99 -0.46 -10.49
C GLU A 164 -3.72 0.86 -10.29
N VAL A 165 -2.93 1.94 -10.19
CA VAL A 165 -3.46 3.30 -10.24
C VAL A 165 -4.07 3.57 -11.62
N ASN A 166 -5.30 4.07 -11.63
CA ASN A 166 -5.95 4.51 -12.83
C ASN A 166 -5.34 5.84 -13.30
N ASN A 167 -4.83 5.86 -14.53
CA ASN A 167 -4.16 7.04 -15.12
C ASN A 167 -5.08 7.88 -16.02
N ASP A 168 -6.35 7.49 -16.15
CA ASP A 168 -7.36 8.21 -16.94
C ASP A 168 -7.91 9.45 -16.23
#